data_AF-A0A9P3AVY3-F1
#
_entry.id   AF-A0A9P3AVY3-F1
#
_cell.length_a   1.000
_cell.length_b   1.000
_cell.length_c   1.000
_cell.angle_alpha   90.00
_cell.angle_beta   90.00
_cell.angle_gamma   90.00
#
_symmetry.space_group_name_H-M   'P 1'
#
loop_
_entity.id
_entity.type
_entity.pdbx_description
1 polymer ?
#
loop_
_entity_poly.entity_id
_entity_poly.type
_entity_poly.pdbx_seq_one_letter_code
_entity_poly.pdbx_strand_id
1 'polypeptide(L)'
;MKFKDVASQRTRLGTKWDYALTPTTTAWLGAAWEHEYDGKANASIYGYKLDAPKLKGDTALLELGLTLTPAEKGWSLDVGVQGYTGKREGVTGNVKARYRF
;
A
#
# COMPACT_ATOMS: atom_id res chain seq x y z
N MET A 1 36.69 -10.50 -0.83
CA MET A 1 35.65 -10.10 0.15
C MET A 1 34.47 -9.58 -0.62
N LYS A 2 33.29 -10.22 -0.53
CA LYS A 2 32.07 -9.78 -1.25
C LYS A 2 30.99 -9.63 -0.19
N PHE A 3 30.59 -8.37 0.06
CA PHE A 3 29.58 -8.02 1.05
C PHE A 3 28.25 -8.66 0.64
N LYS A 4 27.67 -9.47 1.53
CA LYS A 4 26.28 -9.92 1.42
C LYS A 4 25.41 -8.74 1.78
N ASP A 5 24.93 -8.04 0.76
CA ASP A 5 23.88 -7.05 0.89
C ASP A 5 22.65 -7.76 1.47
N VAL A 6 22.25 -7.37 2.68
CA VAL A 6 21.01 -7.82 3.30
C VAL A 6 19.90 -7.10 2.54
N ALA A 7 19.46 -7.71 1.44
CA ALA A 7 18.33 -7.24 0.69
C ALA A 7 17.06 -7.54 1.51
N SER A 8 16.75 -6.71 2.50
CA SER A 8 15.37 -6.54 2.96
C SER A 8 14.59 -5.89 1.83
N GLN A 9 14.36 -6.64 0.75
CA GLN A 9 13.47 -6.24 -0.32
C GLN A 9 12.05 -6.43 0.18
N ARG A 10 11.52 -5.40 0.85
CA ARG A 10 10.06 -5.22 0.94
C ARG A 10 9.54 -5.16 -0.48
N THR A 11 8.95 -6.27 -0.93
CA THR A 11 8.36 -6.35 -2.26
C THR A 11 6.91 -5.94 -2.09
N ARG A 12 6.61 -4.69 -2.46
CA ARG A 12 5.24 -4.19 -2.55
C ARG A 12 4.77 -4.38 -3.98
N LEU A 13 3.78 -5.24 -4.17
CA LEU A 13 3.10 -5.42 -5.45
C LEU A 13 1.76 -4.71 -5.36
N GLY A 14 1.54 -3.72 -6.23
CA GLY A 14 0.30 -2.95 -6.26
C GLY A 14 -0.29 -2.92 -7.65
N THR A 15 -1.62 -3.03 -7.72
CA THR A 15 -2.41 -2.71 -8.90
C THR A 15 -3.35 -1.56 -8.57
N LYS A 16 -3.52 -0.65 -9.51
CA LYS A 16 -4.51 0.42 -9.43
C LYS A 16 -5.26 0.49 -10.74
N TRP A 17 -6.58 0.55 -10.65
CA TRP A 17 -7.50 0.80 -11.73
C TRP A 17 -8.15 2.16 -11.55
N ASP A 18 -8.11 2.98 -12.58
CA ASP A 18 -8.91 4.18 -12.72
C ASP A 18 -10.02 3.97 -13.74
N TYR A 19 -11.19 4.54 -13.43
CA TYR A 19 -12.39 4.47 -14.25
C TYR A 19 -13.03 5.86 -14.32
N ALA A 20 -13.01 6.46 -15.51
CA ALA A 20 -13.67 7.73 -15.75
C ALA A 20 -15.18 7.52 -15.87
N LEU A 21 -15.94 7.88 -14.83
CA LEU A 21 -17.40 7.82 -14.83
C LEU A 21 -18.00 8.98 -15.66
N THR A 22 -17.35 10.13 -15.64
CA THR A 22 -17.80 11.39 -16.24
C THR A 22 -16.57 12.26 -16.53
N PRO A 23 -16.59 13.22 -17.46
CA PRO A 23 -15.48 14.16 -17.67
C PRO A 23 -15.02 14.91 -16.40
N THR A 24 -15.91 15.03 -15.41
CA THR A 24 -15.64 15.68 -14.12
C THR A 24 -15.36 14.69 -12.98
N THR A 25 -15.60 13.38 -13.17
CA THR A 25 -15.57 12.40 -12.07
C THR A 25 -14.81 11.15 -12.50
N THR A 26 -13.71 10.89 -11.81
CA THR A 26 -12.90 9.67 -11.98
C THR A 26 -12.95 8.85 -10.70
N ALA A 27 -13.42 7.61 -10.79
CA ALA A 27 -13.27 6.64 -9.71
C ALA A 27 -11.93 5.94 -9.86
N TRP A 28 -11.31 5.57 -8.75
CA TRP A 28 -10.13 4.72 -8.76
C TRP A 28 -10.20 3.72 -7.62
N LEU A 29 -9.64 2.55 -7.84
CA LEU A 29 -9.50 1.50 -6.84
C LEU A 29 -8.17 0.81 -7.02
N GLY A 30 -7.52 0.48 -5.92
CA GLY A 30 -6.23 -0.17 -5.91
C GLY A 30 -6.22 -1.31 -4.91
N ALA A 31 -5.39 -2.30 -5.21
CA ALA A 31 -5.04 -3.35 -4.28
C ALA A 31 -3.52 -3.45 -4.28
N ALA A 32 -2.92 -3.28 -3.12
CA ALA A 32 -1.52 -3.55 -2.89
C ALA A 32 -1.36 -4.72 -1.93
N TRP A 33 -0.33 -5.51 -2.14
CA TRP A 33 0.09 -6.58 -1.27
C TRP A 33 1.57 -6.38 -0.98
N GLU A 34 1.88 -6.23 0.30
CA GLU A 34 3.22 -6.20 0.83
C GLU A 34 3.55 -7.57 1.38
N HIS A 35 4.52 -8.22 0.74
CA HIS A 35 5.15 -9.41 1.28
C HIS A 35 6.50 -9.02 1.87
N GLU A 36 6.59 -9.09 3.19
CA GLU A 36 7.86 -8.96 3.89
C GLU A 36 8.53 -10.34 3.87
N TYR A 37 9.38 -10.57 2.86
CA TYR A 37 10.31 -11.69 2.88
C TYR A 37 11.27 -11.40 4.01
N ASP A 38 11.03 -12.00 5.18
CA ASP A 38 12.06 -12.09 6.20
C ASP A 38 13.28 -12.69 5.52
N GLY A 39 14.33 -11.86 5.42
CA GLY A 39 15.65 -12.27 5.03
C GLY A 39 16.16 -13.27 6.05
N LYS A 40 15.71 -14.52 5.96
CA LYS A 40 16.45 -15.70 6.39
C LYS A 40 17.66 -15.86 5.47
N ALA A 41 18.54 -14.85 5.45
CA ALA A 41 19.92 -15.05 5.12
C ALA A 41 20.52 -15.90 6.24
N ASN A 42 20.32 -17.22 6.17
CA ASN A 42 21.27 -18.23 6.66
C ASN A 42 22.03 -17.89 7.95
N ALA A 43 21.34 -17.53 9.02
CA ALA A 43 21.88 -17.63 10.38
C ALA A 43 21.36 -18.93 11.04
N SER A 44 21.33 -20.02 10.28
CA SER A 44 21.42 -21.37 10.84
C SER A 44 22.91 -21.72 10.98
N ILE A 45 23.60 -21.02 11.86
CA ILE A 45 24.82 -21.51 12.49
C ILE A 45 24.57 -21.34 13.99
N TYR A 46 24.60 -22.47 14.69
CA TYR A 46 24.45 -22.60 16.15
C TYR A 46 23.05 -22.41 16.73
N GLY A 47 22.20 -23.43 16.55
CA GLY A 47 21.63 -24.22 17.66
C GLY A 47 21.02 -23.52 18.88
N TYR A 48 20.64 -22.25 18.80
CA TYR A 48 20.11 -21.49 19.92
C TYR A 48 18.80 -20.77 19.57
N LYS A 49 17.85 -21.03 20.45
CA LYS A 49 16.47 -20.55 20.52
C LYS A 49 16.32 -19.06 20.18
N LEU A 50 15.53 -18.76 19.17
CA LEU A 50 14.53 -17.71 19.30
C LEU A 50 13.18 -18.31 18.92
N ASP A 51 12.28 -18.41 19.91
CA ASP A 51 10.85 -18.35 19.68
C ASP A 51 10.60 -17.00 18.99
N ALA A 52 10.76 -16.96 17.66
CA ALA A 52 10.41 -15.82 16.85
C ALA A 52 8.89 -15.95 16.62
N PRO A 53 8.03 -15.27 17.42
CA PRO A 53 6.60 -15.41 17.25
C PRO A 53 6.29 -15.05 15.80
N LYS A 54 5.67 -15.99 15.08
CA LYS A 54 5.18 -15.91 13.70
C LYS A 54 4.97 -14.48 13.21
N LEU A 55 6.02 -13.85 12.69
CA LEU A 55 5.94 -12.53 12.06
C LEU A 55 5.91 -12.65 10.53
N LYS A 56 5.57 -13.82 9.97
CA LYS A 56 5.11 -13.92 8.58
C LYS A 56 3.74 -13.26 8.50
N GLY A 57 3.69 -12.05 7.95
CA GLY A 57 2.45 -11.32 7.79
C GLY A 57 2.41 -10.72 6.41
N ASP A 58 1.72 -11.39 5.50
CA ASP A 58 1.20 -10.79 4.30
C ASP A 58 0.28 -9.64 4.71
N THR A 59 0.64 -8.41 4.34
CA THR A 59 -0.21 -7.25 4.58
C THR A 59 -0.78 -6.83 3.23
N ALA A 60 -2.08 -7.01 3.06
CA ALA A 60 -2.77 -6.46 1.92
C ALA A 60 -3.37 -5.10 2.28
N LEU A 61 -3.33 -4.19 1.33
CA LEU A 61 -3.88 -2.86 1.37
C LEU A 61 -4.87 -2.76 0.22
N LEU A 62 -6.11 -2.46 0.53
CA LEU A 62 -7.15 -2.19 -0.45
C LEU A 62 -7.45 -0.70 -0.39
N GLU A 63 -7.52 -0.05 -1.54
CA GLU A 63 -7.72 1.40 -1.65
C GLU A 63 -8.85 1.64 -2.64
N LEU A 64 -9.73 2.59 -2.37
CA LEU A 64 -10.75 3.02 -3.30
C LEU A 64 -11.09 4.49 -3.09
N GLY A 65 -11.39 5.20 -4.15
CA GLY A 65 -11.63 6.63 -4.09
C GLY A 65 -12.32 7.19 -5.33
N LEU A 66 -12.71 8.45 -5.18
CA LEU A 66 -13.36 9.26 -6.19
C LEU A 66 -12.63 10.60 -6.26
N THR A 67 -12.26 10.98 -7.47
CA THR A 67 -11.66 12.27 -7.78
C THR A 67 -12.66 13.08 -8.61
N LEU A 68 -13.14 14.17 -8.02
CA LEU A 68 -14.00 15.16 -8.65
C LEU A 68 -13.13 16.32 -9.13
N THR A 69 -13.09 16.53 -10.44
CA THR A 69 -12.35 17.60 -11.10
C THR A 69 -13.29 18.39 -12.00
N PRO A 70 -14.12 19.30 -11.43
CA PRO A 70 -15.00 20.13 -12.24
C PRO A 70 -14.21 21.00 -13.19
N ALA A 71 -14.39 20.80 -14.50
CA ALA A 71 -13.72 21.60 -15.52
C ALA A 71 -14.04 23.11 -15.42
N GLU A 72 -15.20 23.47 -14.85
CA GLU A 72 -15.67 24.85 -14.72
C GLU A 72 -15.14 25.61 -13.50
N LYS A 73 -14.66 24.92 -12.47
CA LYS A 73 -14.17 25.55 -11.24
C LYS A 73 -12.83 24.90 -10.93
N GLY A 74 -11.72 25.63 -11.02
CA GLY A 74 -10.33 25.15 -10.86
C GLY A 74 -9.95 24.50 -9.52
N TRP A 75 -10.90 23.92 -8.79
CA TRP A 75 -10.67 23.03 -7.66
C TRP A 75 -10.82 21.57 -8.07
N SER A 76 -10.13 20.70 -7.36
CA SER A 76 -10.25 19.26 -7.44
C SER A 76 -10.45 18.72 -6.04
N LEU A 77 -11.37 17.79 -5.88
CA LEU A 77 -11.61 17.10 -4.62
C LEU A 77 -11.37 15.61 -4.83
N ASP A 78 -10.43 15.08 -4.07
CA ASP A 78 -10.13 13.67 -4.02
C ASP A 78 -10.60 13.13 -2.67
N VAL A 79 -11.41 12.09 -2.70
CA VAL A 79 -11.84 11.34 -1.53
C VAL A 79 -11.42 9.90 -1.72
N GLY A 80 -10.77 9.33 -0.72
CA GLY A 80 -10.28 7.96 -0.76
C GLY A 80 -10.45 7.27 0.58
N VAL A 81 -10.52 5.96 0.53
CA VAL A 81 -10.53 5.07 1.69
C VAL A 81 -9.53 3.97 1.42
N GLN A 82 -8.79 3.60 2.45
CA GLN A 82 -7.75 2.58 2.41
C GLN A 82 -7.98 1.62 3.58
N GLY A 83 -8.10 0.34 3.30
CA GLY A 83 -8.22 -0.74 4.27
C GLY A 83 -6.96 -1.59 4.29
N TYR A 84 -6.35 -1.73 5.47
CA TYR A 84 -5.27 -2.67 5.71
C TYR A 84 -5.87 -3.97 6.25
N THR A 85 -5.46 -5.10 5.68
CA THR A 85 -5.86 -6.45 6.10
C THR A 85 -4.63 -7.36 6.21
N GLY A 86 -4.58 -8.20 7.24
CA GLY A 86 -3.43 -9.03 7.58
C GLY A 86 -2.96 -8.80 9.01
N LYS A 87 -1.69 -8.44 9.21
CA LYS A 87 -1.13 -8.26 10.56
C LYS A 87 -1.63 -7.00 11.28
N ARG A 88 -2.11 -6.03 10.51
CA ARG A 88 -2.74 -4.79 10.99
C ARG A 88 -4.05 -4.64 10.25
N GLU A 89 -5.14 -4.72 10.99
CA GLU A 89 -6.49 -4.51 10.48
C GLU A 89 -6.91 -3.08 10.83
N GLY A 90 -7.28 -2.30 9.81
CA GLY A 90 -7.70 -0.92 10.01
C GLY A 90 -8.18 -0.27 8.73
N VAL A 91 -9.14 0.65 8.86
CA VAL A 91 -9.64 1.45 7.74
C VAL A 91 -9.26 2.89 7.99
N THR A 92 -8.71 3.55 6.97
CA THR A 92 -8.30 4.94 6.98
C THR A 92 -8.99 5.66 5.83
N GLY A 93 -9.59 6.82 6.09
CA GLY A 93 -10.13 7.69 5.05
C GLY A 93 -9.23 8.89 4.82
N ASN A 94 -9.10 9.32 3.57
CA ASN A 94 -8.44 10.57 3.21
C ASN A 94 -9.36 11.45 2.36
N VAL A 95 -9.34 12.75 2.65
CA VAL A 95 -9.99 13.78 1.84
C VAL A 95 -8.97 14.84 1.51
N LYS A 96 -8.82 15.17 0.23
CA LYS A 96 -7.87 16.13 -0.27
C LYS A 96 -8.57 17.08 -1.24
N ALA A 97 -8.77 18.31 -0.79
CA ALA A 97 -9.18 19.41 -1.64
C ALA A 97 -7.94 20.13 -2.18
N ARG A 98 -7.90 20.36 -3.48
CA ARG A 98 -6.84 21.11 -4.16
C ARG A 98 -7.49 22.26 -4.90
N TYR A 99 -7.07 23.48 -4.60
CA TYR A 99 -7.56 24.68 -5.27
C TYR A 99 -6.42 25.25 -6.13
N ARG A 100 -6.67 25.50 -7.41
CA ARG A 100 -5.71 26.13 -8.33
C ARG A 100 -6.29 27.48 -8.76
N PHE A 101 -5.63 28.56 -8.34
CA PHE A 101 -5.94 29.93 -8.71
C PHE A 101 -5.21 30.32 -10.00
#